data_AF-A0A946AVT1-F1
#
_entry.id   AF-A0A946AVT1-F1
#
_cell.length_a   1.000
_cell.length_b   1.000
_cell.length_c   1.000
_cell.angle_alpha   90.00
_cell.angle_beta   90.00
_cell.angle_gamma   90.00
#
_symmetry.space_group_name_H-M   'P 1'
#
loop_
_entity.id
_entity.type
_entity.pdbx_description
1 polymer ?
#
loop_
_entity_poly.entity_id
_entity_poly.type
_entity_poly.pdbx_seq_one_letter_code
_entity_poly.pdbx_strand_id
1 'polypeptide(L)'
;MRIRATSPTNFIAYILKLFFFSAVSPIVIIPAGWFFSKEILSLCYGASFIDASPFFNVLLISFLFMIPNLVLTQATLAINREYFYAKITCIAALANIGLNFYLIPTLGAKGAAIGTIITEGLLMILIGAGIYLWRRKLVLKQ
;
A
#
# COMPACT_ATOMS: atom_id res chain seq x y z
N MET A 1 -18.13 -14.50 15.98
CA MET A 1 -17.41 -15.80 16.04
C MET A 1 -15.92 -15.53 15.82
N ARG A 2 -15.14 -15.28 16.88
CA ARG A 2 -13.68 -15.03 16.79
C ARG A 2 -12.96 -16.38 16.85
N ILE A 3 -12.60 -16.93 15.69
CA ILE A 3 -11.74 -18.12 15.62
C ILE A 3 -10.36 -17.67 16.10
N ARG A 4 -10.07 -17.95 17.37
CA ARG A 4 -8.76 -17.76 17.98
C ARG A 4 -7.86 -18.84 17.37
N ALA A 5 -7.05 -18.48 16.38
CA ALA A 5 -6.08 -19.39 15.78
C ALA A 5 -5.12 -19.87 16.87
N THR A 6 -5.26 -21.12 17.27
CA THR A 6 -4.55 -21.82 18.34
C THR A 6 -3.11 -22.22 17.95
N SER A 7 -2.45 -21.49 17.04
CA SER A 7 -1.08 -21.79 16.61
C SER A 7 -0.32 -20.54 16.14
N PRO A 8 0.44 -19.85 17.00
CA PRO A 8 1.13 -18.59 16.67
C PRO A 8 2.23 -18.70 15.60
N THR A 9 2.85 -19.88 15.43
CA THR A 9 3.92 -20.11 14.45
C THR A 9 3.41 -20.19 13.01
N ASN A 10 2.27 -20.86 12.78
CA ASN A 10 1.69 -20.98 11.44
C ASN A 10 1.19 -19.63 10.91
N PHE A 11 0.62 -18.80 11.79
CA PHE A 11 0.09 -17.48 11.41
C PHE A 11 1.15 -16.59 10.75
N ILE A 12 2.35 -16.52 11.33
CA ILE A 12 3.44 -15.69 10.78
C ILE A 12 3.90 -16.21 9.41
N ALA A 13 4.02 -17.54 9.26
CA ALA A 13 4.38 -18.15 7.98
C ALA A 13 3.35 -17.84 6.88
N TYR A 14 2.04 -17.89 7.20
CA TYR A 14 0.98 -17.50 6.26
C TYR A 14 1.04 -16.03 5.87
N ILE A 15 1.21 -15.12 6.84
CA ILE A 15 1.33 -13.68 6.56
C ILE A 15 2.54 -13.38 5.67
N LEU A 16 3.70 -14.02 5.95
CA LEU A 16 4.89 -13.86 5.10
C LEU A 16 4.65 -14.38 3.68
N LYS A 17 4.02 -15.56 3.54
CA LYS A 17 3.69 -16.12 2.23
C LYS A 17 2.75 -15.21 1.44
N LEU A 18 1.72 -14.67 2.09
CA LEU A 18 0.80 -13.70 1.48
C LEU A 18 1.54 -12.42 1.10
N PHE A 19 2.43 -11.92 1.97
CA PHE A 19 3.22 -10.72 1.70
C PHE A 19 4.11 -10.90 0.46
N PHE A 20 4.87 -11.98 0.36
CA PHE A 20 5.70 -12.25 -0.82
C PHE A 20 4.86 -12.41 -2.10
N PHE A 21 3.75 -13.15 -2.02
CA PHE A 21 2.83 -13.27 -3.16
C PHE A 21 2.29 -11.91 -3.60
N SER A 22 1.85 -11.10 -2.62
CA SER A 22 1.33 -9.75 -2.83
C SER A 22 2.39 -8.80 -3.43
N ALA A 23 3.66 -8.92 -3.02
CA ALA A 23 4.77 -8.10 -3.51
C ALA A 23 5.22 -8.48 -4.93
N VAL A 24 5.01 -9.73 -5.36
CA VAL A 24 5.33 -10.19 -6.71
C VAL A 24 4.19 -9.88 -7.69
N SER A 25 2.93 -9.87 -7.24
CA SER A 25 1.77 -9.60 -8.11
C SER A 25 1.85 -8.35 -9.01
N PRO A 26 2.47 -7.21 -8.62
CA PRO A 26 2.57 -6.02 -9.48
C PRO A 26 3.40 -6.23 -10.74
N ILE A 27 4.28 -7.25 -10.80
CA ILE A 27 5.03 -7.61 -12.01
C ILE A 27 4.11 -7.87 -13.21
N VAL A 28 2.90 -8.37 -12.96
CA VAL A 28 1.90 -8.60 -14.01
C VAL A 28 0.99 -7.38 -14.17
N ILE A 29 0.53 -6.82 -13.05
CA ILE A 29 -0.48 -5.75 -13.04
C ILE A 29 0.05 -4.46 -13.67
N ILE A 30 1.28 -4.06 -13.36
CA ILE A 30 1.84 -2.78 -13.83
C ILE A 30 2.05 -2.81 -15.35
N PRO A 31 2.75 -3.80 -15.95
CA PRO A 31 2.93 -3.82 -17.40
C PRO A 31 1.62 -3.99 -18.16
N ALA A 32 0.70 -4.84 -17.67
CA ALA A 32 -0.61 -4.99 -18.29
C ALA A 32 -1.41 -3.67 -18.23
N GLY A 33 -1.39 -3.00 -17.07
CA GLY A 33 -2.05 -1.71 -16.90
C GLY A 33 -1.44 -0.61 -17.77
N TRP A 34 -0.12 -0.60 -17.96
CA TRP A 34 0.54 0.34 -18.89
C TRP A 34 0.14 0.08 -20.34
N PHE A 35 0.18 -1.19 -20.75
CA PHE A 35 -0.15 -1.60 -22.11
C PHE A 35 -1.59 -1.27 -22.50
N PHE A 36 -2.55 -1.49 -21.58
CA PHE A 36 -3.98 -1.22 -21.79
C PHE A 36 -4.46 0.11 -21.19
N SER A 37 -3.55 1.03 -20.86
CA SER A 37 -3.91 2.23 -20.06
C SER A 37 -4.97 3.11 -20.73
N LYS A 38 -4.90 3.29 -22.05
CA LYS A 38 -5.85 4.13 -22.79
C LYS A 38 -7.22 3.46 -22.90
N GLU A 39 -7.24 2.16 -23.14
CA GLU A 39 -8.45 1.33 -23.22
C GLU A 39 -9.16 1.30 -21.88
N ILE A 40 -8.42 1.08 -20.79
CA ILE A 40 -8.94 1.13 -19.42
C ILE A 40 -9.56 2.50 -19.14
N LEU A 41 -8.84 3.59 -19.44
CA LEU A 41 -9.35 4.94 -19.20
C LEU A 41 -10.58 5.26 -20.06
N SER A 42 -10.56 4.88 -21.34
CA SER A 42 -11.70 5.09 -22.23
C SER A 42 -12.94 4.28 -21.79
N LEU A 43 -12.75 3.05 -21.29
CA LEU A 43 -13.84 2.19 -20.83
C LEU A 43 -14.42 2.67 -19.50
N CYS A 44 -13.57 3.05 -18.55
CA CYS A 44 -13.99 3.43 -17.20
C CYS A 44 -14.44 4.89 -17.08
N TYR A 45 -13.82 5.80 -17.82
CA TYR A 45 -14.00 7.26 -17.67
C TYR A 45 -14.37 7.97 -18.98
N GLY A 46 -14.31 7.30 -20.13
CA GLY A 46 -14.65 7.87 -21.43
C GLY A 46 -13.45 8.45 -22.20
N ALA A 47 -13.67 8.72 -23.49
CA ALA A 47 -12.61 9.15 -24.42
C ALA A 47 -11.89 10.44 -23.99
N SER A 48 -12.57 11.34 -23.28
CA SER A 48 -12.00 12.59 -22.77
C SER A 48 -10.89 12.40 -21.72
N PHE A 49 -10.74 11.19 -21.16
CA PHE A 49 -9.72 10.88 -20.15
C PHE A 49 -8.52 10.11 -20.69
N ILE A 50 -8.46 9.81 -21.99
CA ILE A 50 -7.36 9.06 -22.60
C ILE A 50 -6.02 9.77 -22.37
N ASP A 51 -6.00 11.11 -22.40
CA ASP A 51 -4.80 11.91 -22.17
C ASP A 51 -4.26 11.81 -20.73
N ALA A 52 -5.02 11.22 -19.80
CA ALA A 52 -4.56 10.92 -18.45
C ALA A 52 -3.70 9.64 -18.36
N SER A 53 -3.55 8.87 -19.45
CA SER A 53 -2.77 7.63 -19.52
C SER A 53 -1.36 7.75 -18.91
N PRO A 54 -0.56 8.80 -19.19
CA PRO A 54 0.76 8.95 -18.57
C PRO A 54 0.70 9.08 -17.04
N PHE A 55 -0.31 9.75 -16.49
CA PHE A 55 -0.48 9.91 -15.04
C PHE A 55 -0.97 8.61 -14.38
N PHE A 56 -1.89 7.91 -15.04
CA PHE A 56 -2.34 6.59 -14.64
C PHE A 56 -1.18 5.59 -14.59
N ASN A 57 -0.30 5.61 -15.59
CA ASN A 57 0.87 4.74 -15.62
C ASN A 57 1.83 5.01 -14.46
N VAL A 58 2.08 6.28 -14.14
CA VAL A 58 2.86 6.64 -12.94
C VAL A 58 2.16 6.15 -11.68
N LEU A 59 0.84 6.38 -11.55
CA LEU A 59 0.08 5.97 -10.38
C LEU A 59 0.10 4.45 -10.16
N LEU A 60 0.08 3.65 -11.24
CA LEU A 60 0.17 2.19 -11.14
C LEU A 60 1.43 1.70 -10.42
N ILE A 61 2.53 2.47 -10.41
CA ILE A 61 3.73 2.13 -9.64
C ILE A 61 3.44 2.02 -8.13
N SER A 62 2.44 2.75 -7.63
CA SER A 62 2.03 2.66 -6.21
C SER A 62 1.59 1.25 -5.81
N PHE A 63 1.17 0.41 -6.76
CA PHE A 63 0.74 -0.98 -6.51
C PHE A 63 1.88 -1.85 -5.97
N LEU A 64 3.15 -1.47 -6.21
CA LEU A 64 4.33 -2.10 -5.60
C LEU A 64 4.27 -2.10 -4.07
N PHE A 65 3.69 -1.04 -3.50
CA PHE A 65 3.60 -0.84 -2.05
C PHE A 65 2.18 -1.10 -1.54
N MET A 66 1.16 -0.65 -2.29
CA MET A 66 -0.24 -0.73 -1.91
C MET A 66 -0.69 -2.17 -1.66
N ILE A 67 -0.36 -3.11 -2.56
CA ILE A 67 -0.81 -4.50 -2.44
C ILE A 67 -0.19 -5.19 -1.20
N PRO A 68 1.13 -5.10 -0.94
CA PRO A 68 1.71 -5.53 0.33
C PRO A 68 1.13 -4.81 1.56
N ASN A 69 0.82 -3.52 1.46
CA ASN A 69 0.21 -2.76 2.55
C ASN A 69 -1.16 -3.31 2.95
N LEU A 70 -1.95 -3.84 2.01
CA LEU A 70 -3.20 -4.53 2.33
C LEU A 70 -2.94 -5.73 3.24
N VAL A 71 -1.93 -6.55 2.93
CA VAL A 71 -1.57 -7.72 3.77
C VAL A 71 -1.08 -7.27 5.15
N LEU A 72 -0.19 -6.27 5.22
CA LEU A 72 0.33 -5.75 6.48
C LEU A 72 -0.76 -5.12 7.35
N THR A 73 -1.71 -4.42 6.74
CA THR A 73 -2.88 -3.85 7.42
C THR A 73 -3.70 -4.96 8.07
N GLN A 74 -4.08 -5.98 7.30
CA GLN A 74 -4.87 -7.10 7.83
C GLN A 74 -4.11 -7.87 8.91
N ALA A 75 -2.79 -8.08 8.73
CA ALA A 75 -1.95 -8.68 9.76
C ALA A 75 -1.95 -7.85 11.06
N THR A 76 -1.85 -6.53 10.96
CA THR A 76 -1.85 -5.60 12.11
C THR A 76 -3.19 -5.62 12.86
N LEU A 77 -4.31 -5.65 12.12
CA LEU A 77 -5.64 -5.74 12.71
C LEU A 77 -5.86 -7.11 13.38
N ALA A 78 -5.39 -8.20 12.76
CA ALA A 78 -5.51 -9.56 13.31
C ALA A 78 -4.76 -9.73 14.65
N ILE A 79 -3.69 -8.97 14.90
CA ILE A 79 -2.96 -8.95 16.18
C ILE A 79 -3.48 -7.90 17.18
N ASN A 80 -4.67 -7.33 16.96
CA ASN A 80 -5.32 -6.30 17.79
C ASN A 80 -4.45 -5.04 17.99
N ARG A 81 -3.87 -4.54 16.89
CA ARG A 81 -3.06 -3.31 16.86
C ARG A 81 -3.75 -2.19 16.09
N GLU A 82 -5.08 -2.12 16.14
CA GLU A 82 -5.90 -1.12 15.45
C GLU A 82 -5.54 0.32 15.82
N TYR A 83 -5.27 0.63 17.08
CA TYR A 83 -4.86 1.97 17.50
C TYR A 83 -3.47 2.36 16.97
N PHE A 84 -2.56 1.39 16.85
CA PHE A 84 -1.27 1.61 16.23
C PHE A 84 -1.44 1.90 14.73
N TYR A 85 -2.22 1.06 14.04
CA TYR A 85 -2.55 1.25 12.64
C TYR A 85 -3.18 2.62 12.38
N ALA A 86 -4.20 3.01 13.16
CA ALA A 86 -4.87 4.31 13.02
C ALA A 86 -3.91 5.49 13.12
N LYS A 87 -2.97 5.47 14.09
CA LYS A 87 -1.93 6.52 14.22
C LYS A 87 -1.04 6.59 12.98
N ILE A 88 -0.59 5.44 12.48
CA ILE A 88 0.25 5.37 11.28
C ILE A 88 -0.51 5.87 10.05
N THR A 89 -1.78 5.50 9.89
CA THR A 89 -2.64 5.99 8.80
C THR A 89 -2.87 7.49 8.88
N CYS A 90 -3.05 8.07 10.07
CA CYS A 90 -3.11 9.52 10.23
C CYS A 90 -1.82 10.21 9.80
N ILE A 91 -0.66 9.67 10.17
CA ILE A 91 0.65 10.20 9.74
C ILE A 91 0.78 10.12 8.21
N ALA A 92 0.42 8.98 7.61
CA ALA A 92 0.45 8.80 6.16
C ALA A 92 -0.52 9.74 5.44
N ALA A 93 -1.73 9.95 5.97
CA ALA A 93 -2.70 10.87 5.40
C ALA A 93 -2.20 12.32 5.42
N LEU A 94 -1.62 12.76 6.54
CA LEU A 94 -1.01 14.09 6.64
C LEU A 94 0.17 14.26 5.67
N ALA A 95 1.01 13.22 5.54
CA ALA A 95 2.09 13.21 4.56
C ALA A 95 1.55 13.30 3.13
N ASN A 96 0.50 12.55 2.79
CA ASN A 96 -0.14 12.60 1.47
C ASN A 96 -0.69 13.98 1.16
N ILE A 97 -1.40 14.60 2.10
CA ILE A 97 -1.93 15.96 1.97
C ILE A 97 -0.79 16.96 1.78
N GLY A 98 0.26 16.89 2.61
CA GLY A 98 1.42 17.78 2.50
C GLY A 98 2.17 17.63 1.17
N LEU A 99 2.38 16.38 0.72
CA LEU A 99 3.00 16.08 -0.57
C LEU A 99 2.14 16.60 -1.73
N ASN A 100 0.81 16.42 -1.66
CA ASN A 100 -0.09 16.93 -2.69
C ASN A 100 -0.06 18.46 -2.74
N PHE A 101 -0.10 19.15 -1.61
CA PHE A 101 0.03 20.61 -1.56
C PHE A 101 1.35 21.12 -2.16
N TYR A 102 2.44 20.36 -1.99
CA TYR A 102 3.76 20.74 -2.53
C TYR A 102 3.94 20.38 -4.01
N LEU A 103 3.51 19.18 -4.44
CA LEU A 103 3.80 18.63 -5.76
C LEU A 103 2.76 19.02 -6.83
N ILE A 104 1.49 19.18 -6.46
CA ILE A 104 0.43 19.51 -7.44
C ILE A 104 0.66 20.87 -8.10
N PRO A 105 1.07 21.95 -7.40
CA PRO A 105 1.28 23.25 -8.04
C PRO A 105 2.30 23.23 -9.18
N THR A 106 3.31 22.36 -9.10
CA THR A 106 4.40 22.30 -10.09
C THR A 106 4.25 21.16 -11.10
N LEU A 107 3.63 20.04 -10.71
CA LEU A 107 3.55 18.81 -11.51
C LEU A 107 2.11 18.36 -11.85
N GLY A 108 1.09 19.06 -11.35
CA GLY A 108 -0.33 18.72 -11.57
C GLY A 108 -0.66 17.29 -11.15
N ALA A 109 -1.41 16.57 -11.99
CA ALA A 109 -1.84 15.19 -11.74
C ALA A 109 -0.66 14.21 -11.56
N LYS A 110 0.47 14.45 -12.24
CA LYS A 110 1.70 13.66 -12.04
C LYS A 110 2.24 13.83 -10.61
N GLY A 111 2.15 15.05 -10.06
CA GLY A 111 2.53 15.35 -8.68
C GLY A 111 1.70 14.56 -7.67
N ALA A 112 0.38 14.51 -7.87
CA ALA A 112 -0.51 13.70 -7.03
C ALA A 112 -0.15 12.20 -7.10
N ALA A 113 0.14 11.67 -8.29
CA ALA A 113 0.56 10.28 -8.44
C ALA A 113 1.87 9.98 -7.69
N ILE A 114 2.88 10.85 -7.80
CA ILE A 114 4.15 10.71 -7.07
C ILE A 114 3.92 10.79 -5.55
N GLY A 115 3.09 11.75 -5.08
CA GLY A 115 2.73 11.88 -3.68
C GLY A 115 2.13 10.60 -3.11
N THR A 116 1.25 9.94 -3.87
CA THR A 116 0.67 8.64 -3.51
C THR A 116 1.71 7.53 -3.42
N ILE A 117 2.62 7.41 -4.40
CA ILE A 117 3.69 6.39 -4.37
C ILE A 117 4.55 6.56 -3.09
N ILE A 118 4.95 7.79 -2.78
CA ILE A 118 5.74 8.10 -1.58
C ILE A 118 4.95 7.76 -0.31
N THR A 119 3.66 8.09 -0.28
CA THR A 119 2.79 7.81 0.87
C THR A 119 2.64 6.31 1.11
N GLU A 120 2.42 5.52 0.07
CA GLU A 120 2.31 4.07 0.17
C GLU A 120 3.62 3.43 0.64
N GLY A 121 4.77 3.91 0.14
CA GLY A 121 6.09 3.50 0.63
C GLY A 121 6.30 3.84 2.11
N LEU A 122 5.92 5.06 2.52
CA LEU A 122 5.97 5.49 3.93
C LEU A 122 5.09 4.59 4.81
N LEU A 123 3.86 4.32 4.38
CA LEU A 123 2.92 3.46 5.11
C LEU A 123 3.50 2.06 5.31
N MET A 124 4.09 1.48 4.26
CA MET A 124 4.71 0.16 4.30
C MET A 124 5.87 0.10 5.31
N ILE A 125 6.76 1.10 5.27
CA ILE A 125 7.90 1.19 6.20
C ILE A 125 7.41 1.31 7.64
N LEU A 126 6.44 2.20 7.89
CA LEU A 126 5.94 2.46 9.25
C LEU A 126 5.21 1.24 9.85
N ILE A 127 4.33 0.60 9.09
CA ILE A 127 3.63 -0.61 9.55
C ILE A 127 4.63 -1.76 9.73
N GLY A 128 5.51 -1.99 8.73
CA GLY A 128 6.53 -3.03 8.78
C GLY A 128 7.47 -2.89 9.98
N ALA A 129 7.99 -1.69 10.22
CA ALA A 129 8.82 -1.39 11.38
C ALA A 129 8.05 -1.59 12.70
N GLY A 130 6.79 -1.16 12.77
CA GLY A 130 5.94 -1.36 13.94
C GLY A 130 5.72 -2.82 14.30
N ILE A 131 5.40 -3.66 13.30
CA ILE A 131 5.26 -5.11 13.47
C ILE A 131 6.59 -5.75 13.90
N TYR A 132 7.70 -5.36 13.28
CA TYR A 132 9.03 -5.88 13.62
C TYR A 132 9.42 -5.57 15.07
N LEU A 133 9.25 -4.31 15.50
CA LEU A 133 9.54 -3.87 16.87
C LEU A 133 8.61 -4.56 17.88
N TRP A 134 7.34 -4.75 17.54
CA TRP A 134 6.40 -5.49 18.37
C TRP A 134 6.84 -6.95 18.57
N ARG A 135 7.23 -7.63 17.48
CA ARG A 135 7.71 -9.01 17.54
C ARG A 135 8.97 -9.12 18.40
N ARG A 136 9.93 -8.20 18.23
CA ARG A 136 11.17 -8.19 19.04
C ARG A 136 10.88 -8.03 20.53
N LYS A 137 9.93 -7.17 20.91
CA LYS A 137 9.51 -6.99 22.32
C LYS A 137 8.85 -8.24 22.93
N LEU A 138 8.16 -9.06 22.13
CA LEU A 138 7.58 -10.31 22.60
C LEU A 138 8.64 -11.38 22.87
N VAL A 139 9.61 -11.52 21.95
CA VAL A 139 10.71 -12.50 22.09
C VAL A 139 11.58 -12.17 23.31
N LEU A 140 11.85 -10.90 23.58
CA LEU A 140 12.66 -10.49 24.75
C LEU A 140 11.93 -10.65 26.11
N LYS A 141 10.62 -10.90 26.11
CA LYS A 141 9.82 -11.12 27.33
C LYS A 141 9.61 -12.59 27.66
N GLN A 142 10.05 -13.51 26.79
CA GLN A 142 10.06 -14.96 27.02
C GLN A 142 11.41 -15.38 27.56
#